data_AF-A0AA40V9T8-F1
#
_entry.id   AF-A0AA40V9T8-F1
#
_cell.length_a   1.000
_cell.length_b   1.000
_cell.length_c   1.000
_cell.angle_alpha   90.00
_cell.angle_beta   90.00
_cell.angle_gamma   90.00
#
_symmetry.space_group_name_H-M   'P 1'
#
loop_
_entity.id
_entity.type
_entity.pdbx_description
1 polymer ?
#
loop_
_entity_poly.entity_id
_entity_poly.type
_entity_poly.pdbx_seq_one_letter_code
_entity_poly.pdbx_strand_id
1 'polypeptide(L)'
;AIFVIVTIYPWNKLDQLGSPFVETFSRVGITAAAGIINFVMLTAAMSALNSGIFSSSRMLYTLALNKELSPKFLKLSKHRVPTLPVLAMSGGILIGIILNALLPLFWHGSSSIFVLVYSASTLPGMIPWFVILWCQIKFRHDNKHHMA
;
A
#
# COMPACT_ATOMS: atom_id res chain seq x y z
N ALA A 1 2.40 -20.25 3.13
CA ALA A 1 3.66 -19.60 2.72
C ALA A 1 4.40 -18.97 3.90
N ILE A 2 3.82 -17.97 4.58
CA ILE A 2 4.47 -17.26 5.71
C ILE A 2 4.91 -18.22 6.83
N PHE A 3 4.08 -19.21 7.19
CA PHE A 3 4.41 -20.23 8.21
C PHE A 3 5.69 -21.04 7.88
N VAL A 4 5.86 -21.43 6.62
CA VAL A 4 7.04 -22.20 6.17
C VAL A 4 8.30 -21.33 6.22
N ILE A 5 8.18 -20.06 5.84
CA ILE A 5 9.30 -19.11 5.83
C ILE A 5 9.78 -18.81 7.24
N VAL A 6 8.88 -18.59 8.21
CA VAL A 6 9.25 -18.31 9.61
C VAL A 6 9.85 -19.54 10.32
N THR A 7 9.56 -20.75 9.83
CA THR A 7 10.18 -21.99 10.33
C THR A 7 11.63 -22.15 9.83
N ILE A 8 11.94 -21.60 8.65
CA ILE A 8 13.27 -21.65 8.01
C ILE A 8 14.12 -20.43 8.43
N TYR A 9 13.49 -19.25 8.55
CA TYR A 9 14.10 -18.00 8.99
C TYR A 9 13.61 -17.63 10.39
N PRO A 10 14.46 -17.76 11.43
CA PRO A 10 14.08 -17.32 12.76
C PRO A 10 13.78 -15.82 12.72
N TRP A 11 12.66 -15.42 13.34
CA TRP A 11 12.13 -14.05 13.36
C TRP A 11 13.13 -12.97 13.80
N ASN A 12 14.25 -13.38 14.43
CA ASN A 12 15.27 -12.51 15.02
C ASN A 12 16.44 -12.20 14.06
N LYS A 13 16.45 -12.79 12.84
CA LYS A 13 17.52 -12.57 11.84
C LYS A 13 17.04 -12.01 10.50
N LEU A 14 15.78 -11.60 10.41
CA LEU A 14 15.19 -11.04 9.19
C LEU A 14 15.71 -9.62 8.85
N ASP A 15 16.49 -9.01 9.75
CA ASP A 15 17.04 -7.66 9.60
C ASP A 15 18.27 -7.58 8.68
N GLN A 16 18.84 -8.72 8.29
CA GLN A 16 20.08 -8.76 7.52
C GLN A 16 19.85 -9.45 6.17
N LEU A 17 19.71 -8.62 5.13
CA LEU A 17 19.72 -8.90 3.69
C LEU A 17 18.45 -9.49 3.05
N GLY A 18 17.73 -8.62 2.32
CA GLY A 18 16.92 -8.98 1.14
C GLY A 18 15.52 -9.56 1.38
N SER A 19 14.78 -9.81 0.29
CA SER A 19 13.47 -10.46 0.34
C SER A 19 13.65 -11.91 0.82
N PRO A 20 12.93 -12.35 1.88
CA PRO A 20 13.11 -13.69 2.46
C PRO A 20 12.76 -14.80 1.47
N PHE A 21 11.94 -14.52 0.46
CA PHE A 21 11.70 -15.45 -0.64
C PHE A 21 12.96 -15.63 -1.49
N VAL A 22 13.55 -14.54 -1.97
CA VAL A 22 14.76 -14.56 -2.82
C VAL A 22 15.93 -15.23 -2.08
N GLU A 23 16.11 -14.90 -0.80
CA GLU A 23 17.18 -15.47 0.03
C GLU A 23 16.98 -16.98 0.27
N THR A 24 15.74 -17.43 0.49
CA THR A 24 15.44 -18.88 0.63
C THR A 24 15.81 -19.64 -0.65
N PHE A 25 15.47 -19.11 -1.83
CA PHE A 25 15.77 -19.78 -3.10
C PHE A 25 17.24 -19.69 -3.50
N SER A 26 17.95 -18.62 -3.12
CA SER A 26 19.40 -18.48 -3.30
C SER A 26 20.16 -19.55 -2.50
N ARG A 27 19.78 -19.80 -1.24
CA ARG A 27 20.44 -20.80 -0.38
C ARG A 27 20.13 -22.25 -0.74
N VAL A 28 19.00 -22.53 -1.38
CA VAL A 28 18.66 -23.85 -1.92
C VAL A 28 19.49 -24.18 -3.19
N GLY A 29 20.31 -23.23 -3.68
CA GLY A 29 21.26 -23.46 -4.77
C GLY A 29 20.70 -23.23 -6.17
N ILE A 30 19.49 -22.66 -6.28
CA ILE A 30 18.84 -22.36 -7.56
C ILE A 30 18.82 -20.83 -7.76
N THR A 31 19.98 -20.27 -8.10
CA THR A 31 20.14 -18.82 -8.36
C THR A 31 19.19 -18.31 -9.45
N ALA A 32 18.81 -19.16 -10.40
CA ALA A 32 17.80 -18.83 -11.42
C ALA A 32 16.39 -18.60 -10.82
N ALA A 33 16.00 -19.35 -9.79
CA ALA A 33 14.70 -19.20 -9.14
C ALA A 33 14.61 -17.89 -8.33
N ALA A 34 15.71 -17.47 -7.72
CA ALA A 34 15.81 -16.19 -7.04
C ALA A 34 15.52 -15.01 -7.99
N GLY A 35 16.05 -15.06 -9.22
CA GLY A 35 15.79 -14.04 -10.26
C GLY A 35 14.33 -14.02 -10.73
N ILE A 36 13.75 -15.19 -11.00
CA ILE A 36 12.34 -15.31 -11.43
C ILE A 36 11.40 -14.75 -10.37
N ILE A 37 11.64 -15.07 -9.09
CA ILE A 37 10.80 -14.61 -7.99
C ILE A 37 10.91 -13.12 -7.79
N ASN A 38 12.11 -12.54 -7.89
CA ASN A 38 12.26 -11.09 -7.83
C ASN A 38 11.50 -10.40 -8.97
N PHE A 39 11.58 -10.93 -10.20
CA PHE A 39 10.83 -10.42 -11.34
C PHE A 39 9.31 -10.45 -11.13
N VAL A 40 8.78 -11.58 -10.65
CA VAL A 40 7.35 -11.72 -10.33
C VAL A 40 6.95 -10.76 -9.21
N MET A 41 7.76 -10.65 -8.16
CA MET A 41 7.50 -9.78 -7.02
C MET A 41 7.48 -8.30 -7.42
N LEU A 42 8.45 -7.85 -8.22
CA LEU A 42 8.50 -6.48 -8.73
C LEU A 42 7.31 -6.18 -9.64
N THR A 43 6.94 -7.12 -10.51
CA THR A 43 5.77 -6.96 -11.40
C THR A 43 4.47 -6.91 -10.60
N ALA A 44 4.32 -7.77 -9.60
CA ALA A 44 3.17 -7.77 -8.69
C ALA A 44 3.10 -6.46 -7.89
N ALA A 45 4.24 -5.95 -7.40
CA ALA A 45 4.31 -4.67 -6.71
C ALA A 45 3.91 -3.51 -7.64
N MET A 46 4.40 -3.47 -8.88
CA MET A 46 4.01 -2.47 -9.88
C MET A 46 2.51 -2.53 -10.21
N SER A 47 1.95 -3.73 -10.33
CA SER A 47 0.51 -3.92 -10.55
C SER A 47 -0.31 -3.40 -9.37
N ALA A 48 0.08 -3.74 -8.14
CA ALA A 48 -0.56 -3.26 -6.92
C ALA A 48 -0.49 -1.72 -6.79
N LEU A 49 0.65 -1.11 -7.14
CA LEU A 49 0.81 0.34 -7.16
C LEU A 49 -0.13 1.02 -8.17
N ASN A 50 -0.27 0.46 -9.38
CA ASN A 50 -1.19 1.02 -10.37
C ASN A 50 -2.65 0.95 -9.90
N SER A 51 -3.08 -0.20 -9.36
CA SER A 51 -4.42 -0.35 -8.78
C SER A 51 -4.64 0.56 -7.57
N GLY A 52 -3.62 0.74 -6.73
CA GLY A 52 -3.66 1.63 -5.56
C GLY A 52 -3.83 3.10 -5.97
N ILE A 53 -3.03 3.58 -6.92
CA ILE A 53 -3.14 4.96 -7.46
C ILE A 53 -4.51 5.16 -8.10
N PHE A 54 -4.97 4.19 -8.92
CA PHE A 54 -6.26 4.26 -9.57
C PHE A 54 -7.41 4.34 -8.56
N SER A 55 -7.44 3.44 -7.57
CA SER A 55 -8.49 3.40 -6.55
C SER A 55 -8.53 4.68 -5.71
N SER A 56 -7.38 5.12 -5.19
CA SER A 56 -7.28 6.36 -4.41
C SER A 56 -7.66 7.60 -5.22
N SER A 57 -7.28 7.66 -6.50
CA SER A 57 -7.66 8.78 -7.38
C SER A 57 -9.17 8.90 -7.58
N ARG A 58 -9.87 7.75 -7.68
CA ARG A 58 -11.33 7.69 -7.79
C ARG A 58 -12.02 8.00 -6.47
N MET A 59 -11.44 7.61 -5.34
CA MET A 59 -11.94 7.99 -4.02
C MET A 59 -11.88 9.52 -3.85
N LEU A 60 -10.76 10.14 -4.22
CA LEU A 60 -10.58 11.60 -4.16
C LEU A 60 -11.55 12.33 -5.12
N TYR A 61 -11.78 11.76 -6.31
CA TYR A 61 -12.78 12.26 -7.25
C TYR A 61 -14.22 12.17 -6.69
N THR A 62 -14.56 11.07 -6.01
CA THR A 62 -15.87 10.89 -5.36
C THR A 62 -16.07 11.87 -4.22
N LEU A 63 -15.02 12.16 -3.46
CA LEU A 63 -15.03 13.18 -2.42
C LEU A 63 -15.31 14.57 -3.02
N ALA A 64 -14.70 14.89 -4.15
CA ALA A 64 -14.97 16.13 -4.88
C ALA A 64 -16.40 16.19 -5.46
N LEU A 65 -16.97 15.06 -5.88
CA LEU A 65 -18.38 14.96 -6.31
C LEU A 65 -19.35 15.26 -5.15
N ASN A 66 -19.03 14.78 -3.95
CA ASN A 66 -19.82 15.01 -2.75
C ASN A 66 -19.63 16.42 -2.15
N LYS A 67 -18.91 17.33 -2.83
CA LYS A 67 -18.57 18.70 -2.39
C LYS A 67 -17.70 18.78 -1.12
N GLU A 68 -17.09 17.67 -0.72
CA GLU A 68 -16.13 17.57 0.40
C GLU A 68 -14.71 17.99 -0.01
N LEU A 69 -14.47 18.19 -1.32
CA LEU A 69 -13.19 18.61 -1.87
C LEU A 69 -13.37 19.69 -2.95
N SER A 70 -12.33 20.48 -3.19
CA SER A 70 -12.36 21.57 -4.18
C SER A 70 -12.82 21.06 -5.56
N PRO A 71 -13.67 21.82 -6.29
CA PRO A 71 -14.18 21.41 -7.60
C PRO A 71 -13.07 21.21 -8.66
N LYS A 72 -11.85 21.68 -8.39
CA LYS A 72 -10.66 21.42 -9.22
C LYS A 72 -10.36 19.92 -9.36
N PHE A 73 -10.71 19.10 -8.38
CA PHE A 73 -10.53 17.64 -8.40
C PHE A 73 -11.57 16.91 -9.26
N LEU A 74 -12.62 17.58 -9.73
CA LEU A 74 -13.62 17.02 -10.67
C LEU A 74 -13.17 17.04 -12.13
N LYS A 75 -12.04 17.69 -12.45
CA LYS A 75 -11.56 17.79 -13.83
C LYS A 75 -11.08 16.43 -14.32
N LEU A 76 -11.80 15.88 -15.30
CA LEU A 76 -11.46 14.63 -15.99
C LEU A 76 -10.61 14.92 -17.24
N SER A 77 -9.65 14.06 -17.52
CA SER A 77 -8.90 14.06 -18.79
C SER A 77 -9.68 13.36 -19.91
N LYS A 78 -9.18 13.46 -21.15
CA LYS A 78 -9.72 12.82 -22.36
C LYS A 78 -9.92 11.30 -22.20
N HIS A 79 -9.09 10.66 -21.37
CA HIS A 79 -9.18 9.23 -21.04
C HIS A 79 -10.10 8.92 -19.83
N ARG A 80 -10.94 9.87 -19.39
CA ARG A 80 -11.84 9.76 -18.23
C ARG A 80 -11.14 9.43 -16.90
N VAL A 81 -9.85 9.77 -16.80
CA VAL A 81 -9.06 9.66 -15.56
C VAL A 81 -8.97 11.05 -14.92
N PRO A 82 -9.20 11.18 -13.59
CA PRO A 82 -9.08 12.46 -12.92
C PRO A 82 -7.59 12.80 -12.73
N THR A 83 -7.10 13.79 -13.48
CA THR A 83 -5.65 14.08 -13.57
C THR A 83 -5.10 14.69 -12.29
N LEU A 84 -5.83 15.61 -11.65
CA LEU A 84 -5.38 16.24 -10.40
C LEU A 84 -5.19 15.21 -9.28
N PRO A 85 -6.16 14.30 -9.01
CA PRO A 85 -5.95 13.22 -8.05
C PRO A 85 -4.76 12.30 -8.37
N VAL A 86 -4.57 11.91 -9.63
CA VAL A 86 -3.45 11.06 -10.02
C VAL A 86 -2.11 11.78 -9.80
N LEU A 87 -2.02 13.05 -10.20
CA LEU A 87 -0.84 13.90 -9.94
C LEU A 87 -0.56 14.06 -8.45
N ALA A 88 -1.60 14.24 -7.62
CA ALA A 88 -1.45 14.35 -6.18
C ALA A 88 -0.92 13.04 -5.57
N MET A 89 -1.42 11.89 -5.99
CA MET A 89 -0.95 10.58 -5.53
C MET A 89 0.49 10.31 -5.98
N SER A 90 0.81 10.53 -7.26
CA SER A 90 2.17 10.37 -7.78
C SER A 90 3.15 11.34 -7.11
N GLY A 91 2.72 12.58 -6.84
CA GLY A 91 3.51 13.56 -6.11
C GLY A 91 3.78 13.13 -4.66
N GLY A 92 2.78 12.58 -3.96
CA GLY A 92 2.94 12.03 -2.62
C GLY A 92 3.94 10.87 -2.57
N ILE A 93 3.88 9.95 -3.54
CA ILE A 93 4.86 8.85 -3.67
C ILE A 93 6.27 9.41 -3.91
N LEU A 94 6.41 10.39 -4.80
CA LEU A 94 7.69 11.00 -5.14
C LEU A 94 8.29 11.75 -3.93
N ILE A 95 7.47 12.47 -3.18
CA ILE A 95 7.87 13.10 -1.91
C ILE A 95 8.33 12.03 -0.91
N GLY A 96 7.61 10.91 -0.80
CA GLY A 96 8.00 9.78 0.06
C GLY A 96 9.36 9.18 -0.30
N ILE A 97 9.65 9.03 -1.59
CA ILE A 97 10.95 8.55 -2.09
C ILE A 97 12.07 9.55 -1.76
N ILE A 98 11.82 10.85 -2.01
CA ILE A 98 12.78 11.92 -1.69
C ILE A 98 13.08 11.96 -0.19
N LEU A 99 12.03 11.91 0.65
CA LEU A 99 12.18 11.86 2.10
C LEU A 99 13.01 10.65 2.52
N ASN A 100 12.73 9.46 1.96
CA ASN A 100 13.49 8.25 2.26
C ASN A 100 14.97 8.36 1.85
N ALA A 101 15.31 9.12 0.81
CA ALA A 101 16.69 9.30 0.35
C ALA A 101 17.45 10.42 1.07
N LEU A 102 16.79 11.53 1.42
CA LEU A 102 17.44 12.71 2.02
C LEU A 102 17.59 12.63 3.54
N LEU A 103 16.64 12.05 4.25
CA LEU A 103 16.67 12.03 5.73
C LEU A 103 17.80 11.20 6.36
N PRO A 104 18.24 10.06 5.78
CA PRO A 104 19.43 9.35 6.29
C PRO A 104 20.71 10.20 6.22
N LEU A 105 20.76 11.21 5.33
CA LEU A 105 21.87 12.14 5.19
C LEU A 105 21.91 13.18 6.33
N PHE A 106 20.74 13.58 6.85
CA PHE A 106 20.63 14.58 7.92
C PHE A 106 20.58 13.98 9.34
N TRP A 107 20.08 12.76 9.52
CA TRP A 107 19.89 12.12 10.82
C TRP A 107 20.35 10.65 10.80
N HIS A 108 21.56 10.39 11.33
CA HIS A 108 22.22 9.08 11.34
C HIS A 108 21.68 8.07 12.40
N GLY A 109 20.57 8.36 13.08
CA GLY A 109 20.09 7.56 14.22
C GLY A 109 18.67 7.03 14.13
N SER A 110 17.94 7.29 13.03
CA SER A 110 16.51 7.01 12.95
C SER A 110 16.25 5.71 12.20
N SER A 111 15.47 4.81 12.80
CA SER A 111 14.83 3.66 12.16
C SER A 111 14.39 4.00 10.74
N SER A 112 14.61 3.10 9.78
CA SER A 112 14.34 3.33 8.36
C SER A 112 12.99 4.05 8.18
N ILE A 113 12.97 5.22 7.53
CA ILE A 113 11.76 6.05 7.37
C ILE A 113 10.60 5.25 6.80
N PHE A 114 10.91 4.26 5.96
CA PHE A 114 9.99 3.23 5.53
C PHE A 114 9.19 2.62 6.70
N VAL A 115 9.84 2.16 7.76
CA VAL A 115 9.19 1.58 8.95
C VAL A 115 8.30 2.60 9.65
N LEU A 116 8.76 3.85 9.78
CA LEU A 116 8.00 4.91 10.44
C LEU A 116 6.75 5.29 9.64
N VAL A 117 6.90 5.51 8.33
CA VAL A 117 5.79 5.83 7.42
C VAL A 117 4.82 4.65 7.29
N TYR A 118 5.35 3.43 7.19
CA TYR A 118 4.54 2.20 7.12
C TYR A 118 3.72 2.00 8.40
N SER A 119 4.36 2.12 9.56
CA SER A 119 3.69 1.98 10.85
C SER A 119 2.64 3.08 11.05
N ALA A 120 2.96 4.32 10.69
CA ALA A 120 2.02 5.43 10.74
C ALA A 120 0.83 5.26 9.78
N SER A 121 1.03 4.65 8.62
CA SER A 121 -0.02 4.42 7.61
C SER A 121 -0.95 3.25 7.97
N THR A 122 -0.48 2.30 8.77
CA THR A 122 -1.26 1.11 9.15
C THR A 122 -2.46 1.48 10.01
N LEU A 123 -2.32 2.44 10.94
CA LEU A 123 -3.40 2.86 11.83
C LEU A 123 -4.59 3.49 11.08
N PRO A 124 -4.41 4.51 10.22
CA PRO A 124 -5.51 5.04 9.39
C PRO A 124 -6.08 3.98 8.44
N GLY A 125 -5.24 3.07 7.93
CA GLY A 125 -5.67 1.99 7.05
C GLY A 125 -6.68 1.02 7.68
N MET A 126 -6.72 0.92 9.01
CA MET A 126 -7.70 0.10 9.73
C MET A 126 -9.06 0.78 9.91
N ILE A 127 -9.12 2.12 9.86
CA ILE A 127 -10.35 2.89 10.10
C ILE A 127 -11.49 2.47 9.14
N PRO A 128 -11.27 2.34 7.82
CA PRO A 128 -12.31 1.88 6.90
C PRO A 128 -12.90 0.52 7.27
N TRP A 129 -12.08 -0.42 7.77
CA TRP A 129 -12.54 -1.75 8.15
C TRP A 129 -13.47 -1.70 9.36
N PHE A 130 -13.13 -0.90 10.38
CA PHE A 130 -14.01 -0.69 11.52
C PHE A 130 -15.33 -0.03 11.11
N VAL A 131 -15.28 0.99 10.24
CA VAL A 131 -16.46 1.67 9.73
C VAL A 131 -17.34 0.71 8.91
N ILE A 132 -16.75 -0.14 8.06
CA ILE A 132 -17.49 -1.15 7.29
C ILE A 132 -18.21 -2.12 8.23
N LEU A 133 -17.52 -2.65 9.25
CA LEU A 133 -18.13 -3.55 10.23
C LEU A 133 -19.28 -2.86 10.97
N TRP A 134 -19.09 -1.61 11.40
CA TRP A 134 -20.12 -0.84 12.07
C TRP A 134 -21.34 -0.61 11.18
N CYS A 135 -21.12 -0.16 9.95
CA CYS A 135 -22.17 0.03 8.95
C CYS A 135 -22.92 -1.27 8.67
N GLN A 136 -22.21 -2.41 8.59
CA GLN A 136 -22.82 -3.72 8.36
C GLN A 136 -23.71 -4.15 9.53
N ILE A 137 -23.28 -3.93 10.77
CA ILE A 137 -24.08 -4.26 11.96
C ILE A 137 -25.35 -3.41 11.99
N LYS A 138 -25.23 -2.09 11.77
CA LYS A 138 -26.37 -1.17 11.74
C LYS A 138 -27.34 -1.49 10.59
N PHE A 139 -26.81 -1.74 9.39
CA PHE A 139 -27.61 -2.15 8.24
C PHE A 139 -28.38 -3.44 8.52
N ARG A 140 -27.75 -4.42 9.16
CA ARG A 140 -28.42 -5.66 9.56
C ARG A 140 -29.48 -5.44 10.64
N HIS A 141 -29.26 -4.49 11.54
CA HIS A 141 -30.22 -4.14 12.59
C HIS A 141 -31.48 -3.47 12.02
N ASP A 142 -31.29 -2.53 11.09
CA ASP A 142 -32.38 -1.71 10.54
C ASP A 142 -33.19 -2.47 9.46
N ASN A 143 -32.56 -3.40 8.74
CA ASN A 143 -33.21 -4.20 7.69
C ASN A 143 -33.61 -5.62 8.13
N LYS A 144 -33.80 -5.87 9.43
CA LYS A 144 -34.26 -7.18 9.95
C LYS A 144 -35.55 -7.68 9.27
N HIS A 145 -36.43 -6.76 8.85
CA HIS A 145 -37.71 -7.08 8.22
C HIS A 145 -37.62 -7.53 6.76
N HIS A 146 -36.52 -7.24 6.04
CA HIS A 146 -36.33 -7.63 4.64
C HIS A 146 -35.41 -8.84 4.47
N MET A 147 -34.81 -9.35 5.56
CA MET A 147 -33.87 -10.48 5.56
C MET A 147 -34.48 -11.75 6.18
N ALA A 148 -35.78 -11.76 6.46
CA ALA A 148 -36.55 -12.92 6.90
C ALA A 148 -37.34 -13.52 5.73
#